data_AF-A0A960E6E8-F1
#
_entry.id   AF-A0A960E6E8-F1
#
_cell.length_a   1.000
_cell.length_b   1.000
_cell.length_c   1.000
_cell.angle_alpha   90.00
_cell.angle_beta   90.00
_cell.angle_gamma   90.00
#
_symmetry.space_group_name_H-M   'P 1'
#
loop_
_entity.id
_entity.type
_entity.pdbx_description
1 polymer ?
#
loop_
_entity_poly.entity_id
_entity_poly.type
_entity_poly.pdbx_seq_one_letter_code
_entity_poly.pdbx_strand_id
1 'polypeptide(L)'
;TRILELDRGRTFAHDGGYASYLDARDERDRQAAQAEAVRRNLARKELAWLRRGAPARTSKPKAHIRSATAIVEGRAEAAARPDELPLHVETPRLGDQVIELAGVGHRHGPDQPWLFRGVDLALDPRERLGVVGPNGAGKTTFLQVLAGRLPPAEGTVTTGSTVELALWDQRGADLDPALRVRDAVAGPTRRADWSDASLLERFWFDGDAQWAPIGTLSGGERRRLQLLLTLARRPNVLLL
;
A
#
# COMPACT_ATOMS: atom_id res chain seq x y z
N THR A 1 -2.51 27.35 -15.46
CA THR A 1 -3.04 26.32 -14.56
C THR A 1 -2.52 26.59 -13.17
N ARG A 2 -3.31 26.35 -12.13
CA ARG A 2 -2.91 26.53 -10.73
C ARG A 2 -3.11 25.20 -10.02
N ILE A 3 -2.12 24.74 -9.27
CA ILE A 3 -2.17 23.47 -8.53
C ILE A 3 -2.23 23.81 -7.04
N LEU A 4 -3.15 23.15 -6.35
CA LEU A 4 -3.34 23.25 -4.91
C LEU A 4 -2.93 21.93 -4.28
N GLU A 5 -1.96 21.98 -3.39
CA GLU A 5 -1.44 20.84 -2.65
C GLU A 5 -1.79 20.98 -1.17
N LEU A 6 -2.26 19.88 -0.58
CA LEU A 6 -2.51 19.76 0.85
C LEU A 6 -1.48 18.78 1.41
N ASP A 7 -0.56 19.26 2.24
CA ASP A 7 0.42 18.41 2.91
C ASP A 7 0.57 18.82 4.38
N ARG A 8 0.53 17.84 5.28
CA ARG A 8 0.64 18.00 6.75
C ARG A 8 -0.28 19.09 7.34
N GLY A 9 -1.49 19.21 6.81
CA GLY A 9 -2.47 20.21 7.25
C GLY A 9 -2.16 21.64 6.80
N ARG A 10 -1.18 21.83 5.91
CA ARG A 10 -0.86 23.10 5.26
C ARG A 10 -1.27 23.04 3.79
N THR A 11 -1.58 24.21 3.24
CA THR A 11 -1.99 24.37 1.84
C THR A 11 -0.90 25.11 1.09
N PHE A 12 -0.45 24.53 -0.03
CA PHE A 12 0.53 25.13 -0.93
C PHE A 12 -0.12 25.40 -2.28
N ALA A 13 0.01 26.63 -2.78
CA ALA A 13 -0.48 27.02 -4.09
C ALA A 13 0.71 27.19 -5.03
N HIS A 14 0.66 26.49 -6.16
CA HIS A 14 1.70 26.51 -7.19
C HIS A 14 1.15 27.13 -8.46
N ASP A 15 1.77 28.21 -8.90
CA ASP A 15 1.48 28.86 -10.18
C ASP A 15 2.32 28.19 -11.27
N GLY A 16 1.68 27.40 -12.15
CA GLY A 16 2.37 26.64 -13.19
C GLY A 16 1.69 25.30 -13.55
N GLY A 17 2.33 24.53 -14.43
CA GLY A 17 1.88 23.20 -14.82
C GLY A 17 2.23 22.12 -13.77
N TYR A 18 1.98 20.86 -14.11
CA TYR A 18 2.27 19.72 -13.21
C TYR A 18 3.77 19.54 -12.93
N ALA A 19 4.64 19.81 -13.91
CA ALA A 19 6.09 19.72 -13.75
C ALA A 19 6.63 20.70 -12.69
N SER A 20 6.21 21.97 -12.73
CA SER A 20 6.66 22.97 -11.74
C SER A 20 6.19 22.64 -10.32
N TYR A 21 5.04 21.97 -10.18
CA TYR A 21 4.59 21.43 -8.89
C TYR A 21 5.52 20.32 -8.38
N LEU A 22 5.93 19.38 -9.25
CA LEU A 22 6.82 18.28 -8.87
C LEU A 22 8.19 18.82 -8.44
N ASP A 23 8.77 19.77 -9.17
CA ASP A 23 10.04 20.41 -8.82
C ASP A 23 9.96 21.15 -7.47
N ALA A 24 8.89 21.93 -7.27
CA ALA A 24 8.66 22.65 -6.01
C ALA A 24 8.36 21.72 -4.82
N ARG A 25 7.88 20.50 -5.09
CA ARG A 25 7.70 19.45 -4.08
C ARG A 25 9.03 18.77 -3.73
N ASP A 26 9.79 18.34 -4.72
CA ASP A 26 11.10 17.70 -4.50
C ASP A 26 12.06 18.63 -3.76
N GLU A 27 12.09 19.92 -4.11
CA GLU A 27 12.91 20.91 -3.39
C GLU A 27 12.49 21.07 -1.93
N ARG A 28 11.18 21.07 -1.62
CA ARG A 28 10.69 21.11 -0.23
C ARG A 28 11.01 19.84 0.54
N ASP A 29 10.87 18.67 -0.09
CA ASP A 29 11.19 17.39 0.54
C ASP A 29 12.69 17.34 0.88
N ARG A 30 13.57 17.83 -0.01
CA ARG A 30 15.00 17.99 0.24
C ARG A 30 15.29 18.97 1.39
N GLN A 31 14.65 20.13 1.40
CA GLN A 31 14.81 21.12 2.47
C GLN A 31 14.36 20.56 3.83
N ALA A 32 13.24 19.85 3.87
CA ALA A 32 12.73 19.18 5.06
C ALA A 32 13.69 18.09 5.56
N ALA A 33 14.21 17.26 4.64
CA ALA A 33 15.19 16.22 4.98
C ALA A 33 16.50 16.81 5.52
N GLN A 34 17.00 17.91 4.92
CA GLN A 34 18.19 18.62 5.41
C GLN A 34 17.96 19.23 6.80
N ALA A 35 16.82 19.89 7.02
CA ALA A 35 16.46 20.46 8.31
C ALA A 35 16.38 19.39 9.40
N GLU A 36 15.78 18.23 9.10
CA GLU A 36 15.69 17.10 10.03
C GLU A 36 17.07 16.47 10.30
N ALA A 37 17.93 16.35 9.29
CA ALA A 37 19.30 15.87 9.48
C ALA A 37 20.12 16.80 10.41
N VAL A 38 20.01 18.12 10.23
CA VAL A 38 20.61 19.12 11.11
C VAL A 38 20.06 18.99 12.54
N ARG A 39 18.73 18.89 12.69
CA ARG A 39 18.06 18.68 13.98
C ARG A 39 18.56 17.42 14.68
N ARG A 40 18.60 16.28 13.99
CA ARG A 40 19.04 14.99 14.54
C ARG A 40 20.49 15.05 15.03
N ASN A 41 21.36 15.72 14.28
CA ASN A 41 22.74 15.95 14.68
C ASN A 41 22.85 16.84 15.92
N LEU A 42 22.04 17.89 16.02
CA LEU A 42 21.96 18.74 17.21
C LEU A 42 21.43 17.95 18.42
N ALA A 43 20.32 17.22 18.26
CA ALA A 43 19.73 16.37 19.30
C ALA A 43 20.73 15.32 19.83
N ARG A 44 21.53 14.69 18.95
CA ARG A 44 22.59 13.76 19.36
C ARG A 44 23.67 14.43 20.21
N LYS A 45 24.10 15.63 19.84
CA LYS A 45 25.10 16.41 20.61
C LYS A 45 24.55 16.80 21.99
N GLU A 46 23.31 17.27 22.04
CA GLU A 46 22.61 17.65 23.27
C GLU A 46 22.39 16.44 24.20
N LEU A 47 21.96 15.28 23.66
CA LEU A 47 21.82 14.05 24.44
C LEU A 47 23.17 13.58 25.03
N ALA A 48 24.26 13.68 24.26
CA ALA A 48 25.60 13.37 24.75
C ALA A 48 26.08 14.36 25.82
N TRP A 49 25.68 15.63 25.76
CA TRP A 49 25.93 16.61 26.82
C TRP A 49 25.13 16.29 28.09
N LEU A 50 23.84 16.00 27.97
CA LEU A 50 22.99 15.60 29.10
C LEU A 50 23.52 14.34 29.82
N ARG A 51 23.98 13.33 29.06
CA ARG A 51 24.56 12.10 29.62
C ARG A 51 25.87 12.33 30.40
N ARG A 52 26.61 13.39 30.08
CA ARG A 52 27.89 13.73 30.75
C ARG A 52 27.68 14.43 32.11
N GLY A 53 26.48 14.93 32.39
CA GLY A 53 26.14 15.62 33.64
C GLY A 53 26.67 17.06 33.71
N ALA A 54 25.84 17.99 34.20
CA ALA A 54 26.20 19.40 34.34
C ALA A 54 26.91 19.70 35.69
N PRO A 55 27.94 20.55 35.73
CA PRO A 55 28.58 20.95 36.98
C PRO A 55 27.59 21.72 37.89
N ALA A 56 27.49 21.30 39.15
CA ALA A 56 26.40 21.61 40.09
C ALA A 56 26.26 23.08 40.57
N ARG A 57 27.08 24.04 40.08
CA ARG A 57 27.19 25.38 40.69
C ARG A 57 26.82 26.58 39.79
N THR A 58 26.01 26.40 38.75
CA THR A 58 25.54 27.55 37.93
C THR A 58 24.04 27.52 37.65
N SER A 59 23.43 28.66 37.32
CA SER A 59 22.00 28.83 37.00
C SER A 59 21.68 28.67 35.49
N LYS A 60 22.69 28.79 34.62
CA LYS A 60 22.66 28.48 33.19
C LYS A 60 22.28 27.02 32.81
N PRO A 61 22.51 25.97 33.63
CA PRO A 61 22.18 24.58 33.30
C PRO A 61 20.68 24.34 33.10
N LYS A 62 19.79 24.97 33.89
CA LYS A 62 18.35 24.71 33.79
C LYS A 62 17.74 25.18 32.47
N ALA A 63 18.17 26.34 31.95
CA ALA A 63 17.69 26.85 30.68
C ALA A 63 18.17 25.98 29.51
N HIS A 64 19.44 25.58 29.52
CA HIS A 64 20.02 24.73 28.49
C HIS A 64 19.44 23.31 28.53
N ILE A 65 19.22 22.72 29.72
CA ILE A 65 18.51 21.45 29.88
C ILE A 65 17.11 21.52 29.27
N ARG A 66 16.32 22.57 29.54
CA ARG A 66 14.97 22.72 28.93
C ARG A 66 15.03 22.80 27.40
N SER A 67 15.97 23.57 26.84
CA SER A 67 16.15 23.66 25.38
C SER A 67 16.62 22.35 24.76
N ALA A 68 17.58 21.66 25.39
CA ALA A 68 18.06 20.36 24.97
C ALA A 68 16.94 19.31 24.99
N THR A 69 16.16 19.26 26.08
CA THR A 69 14.99 18.40 26.22
C THR A 69 13.95 18.70 25.14
N ALA A 70 13.64 19.97 24.86
CA ALA A 70 12.69 20.33 23.80
C ALA A 70 13.16 19.93 22.38
N ILE A 71 14.46 19.99 22.10
CA ILE A 71 15.03 19.55 20.81
C ILE A 71 14.95 18.03 20.66
N VAL A 72 15.21 17.29 21.76
CA VAL A 72 15.18 15.82 21.81
C VAL A 72 13.75 15.25 21.83
N GLU A 73 12.84 15.86 22.60
CA GLU A 73 11.45 15.42 22.76
C GLU A 73 10.52 15.98 21.69
N GLY A 74 10.88 17.09 21.05
CA GLY A 74 10.06 17.62 19.98
C GLY A 74 9.91 16.56 18.89
N ARG A 75 8.67 16.20 18.58
CA ARG A 75 8.36 15.29 17.48
C ARG A 75 9.04 15.81 16.22
N ALA A 76 9.83 14.96 15.57
CA ALA A 76 10.23 15.19 14.19
C ALA A 76 8.96 15.44 13.38
N GLU A 77 8.96 16.44 12.49
CA GLU A 77 7.97 16.41 11.41
C GLU A 77 8.21 15.08 10.70
N ALA A 78 7.22 14.17 10.75
CA ALA A 78 7.39 12.80 10.31
C ALA A 78 8.08 12.78 8.95
N ALA A 79 9.23 12.10 8.87
CA ALA A 79 9.99 12.01 7.64
C ALA A 79 9.06 11.61 6.49
N ALA A 80 9.26 12.17 5.30
CA ALA A 80 8.54 11.75 4.10
C ALA A 80 8.61 10.22 4.03
N ARG A 81 7.44 9.58 4.02
CA ARG A 81 7.35 8.12 4.00
C ARG A 81 8.04 7.66 2.71
N PRO A 82 8.93 6.64 2.76
CA PRO A 82 9.58 6.14 1.56
C PRO A 82 8.52 5.68 0.56
N ASP A 83 8.66 6.07 -0.71
CA ASP A 83 7.70 5.75 -1.78
C ASP A 83 7.63 4.25 -2.10
N GLU A 84 8.68 3.50 -1.79
CA GLU A 84 8.76 2.07 -2.06
C GLU A 84 8.22 1.24 -0.90
N LEU A 85 7.12 0.53 -1.16
CA LEU A 85 6.55 -0.51 -0.31
C LEU A 85 7.26 -1.84 -0.63
N PRO A 86 8.19 -2.35 0.22
CA PRO A 86 8.80 -3.65 -0.01
C PRO A 86 7.79 -4.77 0.24
N LEU A 87 7.12 -5.21 -0.83
CA LEU A 87 6.16 -6.31 -0.85
C LEU A 87 6.89 -7.66 -0.98
N HIS A 88 7.73 -8.01 -0.01
CA HIS A 88 8.25 -9.38 0.10
C HIS A 88 7.40 -10.15 1.12
N VAL A 89 6.26 -10.66 0.65
CA VAL A 89 5.49 -11.68 1.35
C VAL A 89 6.02 -13.04 0.87
N GLU A 90 6.39 -13.92 1.79
CA GLU A 90 6.74 -15.30 1.44
C GLU A 90 5.51 -15.98 0.84
N THR A 91 5.49 -16.17 -0.47
CA THR A 91 4.42 -16.85 -1.19
C THR A 91 4.73 -18.34 -1.38
N PRO A 92 3.71 -19.21 -1.42
CA PRO A 92 3.89 -20.62 -1.74
C PRO A 92 4.55 -20.80 -3.10
N ARG A 93 5.31 -21.91 -3.26
CA ARG A 93 5.95 -22.25 -4.53
C ARG A 93 4.90 -22.35 -5.63
N LEU A 94 5.15 -21.68 -6.74
CA LEU A 94 4.37 -21.79 -7.98
C LEU A 94 5.04 -22.82 -8.89
N GLY A 95 4.29 -23.84 -9.33
CA GLY A 95 4.72 -24.83 -10.30
C GLY A 95 4.73 -24.28 -11.72
N ASP A 96 5.25 -25.06 -12.68
CA ASP A 96 5.53 -24.60 -14.04
C ASP A 96 4.27 -24.29 -14.86
N GLN A 97 3.14 -24.92 -14.53
CA GLN A 97 1.84 -24.60 -15.12
C GLN A 97 1.06 -23.67 -14.19
N VAL A 98 0.75 -22.45 -14.64
CA VAL A 98 -0.02 -21.47 -13.85
C VAL A 98 -1.48 -21.43 -14.34
N ILE A 99 -1.73 -20.83 -15.50
CA ILE A 99 -3.06 -20.78 -16.11
C ILE A 99 -2.90 -21.01 -17.60
N GLU A 100 -3.74 -21.87 -18.16
CA GLU A 100 -3.80 -22.14 -19.59
C GLU A 100 -5.24 -22.00 -20.08
N LEU A 101 -5.42 -21.25 -21.17
CA LEU A 101 -6.67 -21.09 -21.90
C LEU A 101 -6.50 -21.72 -23.26
N ALA A 102 -7.46 -22.57 -23.63
CA ALA A 102 -7.56 -23.17 -24.94
C ALA A 102 -8.92 -22.84 -25.57
N GLY A 103 -8.90 -22.04 -26.65
CA GLY A 103 -10.06 -21.63 -27.42
C GLY A 103 -11.12 -20.88 -26.62
N VAL A 104 -10.72 -20.13 -25.59
CA VAL A 104 -11.68 -19.59 -24.61
C VAL A 104 -12.48 -18.43 -25.18
N GLY A 105 -13.80 -18.46 -24.97
CA GLY A 105 -14.71 -17.38 -25.32
C GLY A 105 -15.75 -17.13 -24.24
N HIS A 106 -16.21 -15.88 -24.13
CA HIS A 106 -17.29 -15.52 -23.22
C HIS A 106 -18.20 -14.43 -23.78
N ARG A 107 -19.49 -14.56 -23.48
CA ARG A 107 -20.57 -13.60 -23.75
C ARG A 107 -21.61 -13.71 -22.62
N HIS A 108 -22.24 -12.59 -22.26
CA HIS A 108 -23.20 -12.57 -21.13
C HIS A 108 -24.54 -13.26 -21.42
N GLY A 109 -24.82 -13.59 -22.69
CA GLY A 109 -25.99 -14.35 -23.07
C GLY A 109 -25.90 -14.85 -24.51
N PRO A 110 -26.80 -15.77 -24.93
CA PRO A 110 -26.77 -16.37 -26.27
C PRO A 110 -26.92 -15.34 -27.40
N ASP A 111 -27.72 -14.30 -27.18
CA ASP A 111 -28.02 -13.25 -28.15
C ASP A 111 -27.14 -12.00 -27.98
N GLN A 112 -26.22 -12.02 -27.02
CA GLN A 112 -25.30 -10.90 -26.80
C GLN A 112 -24.03 -11.06 -27.63
N PRO A 113 -23.40 -9.93 -28.02
CA PRO A 113 -22.13 -9.97 -28.72
C PRO A 113 -21.05 -10.63 -27.86
N TRP A 114 -20.08 -11.27 -28.53
CA TRP A 114 -18.90 -11.80 -27.88
C TRP A 114 -18.08 -10.68 -27.25
N LEU A 115 -17.67 -10.88 -25.99
CA LEU A 115 -16.68 -10.01 -25.37
C LEU A 115 -15.28 -10.37 -25.84
N PHE A 116 -15.00 -11.67 -25.90
CA PHE A 116 -13.80 -12.27 -26.45
C PHE A 116 -14.13 -13.71 -26.88
N ARG A 117 -13.39 -14.21 -27.88
CA ARG A 117 -13.63 -15.52 -28.48
C ARG A 117 -12.33 -16.10 -29.04
N GLY A 118 -12.12 -17.41 -28.90
CA GLY A 118 -10.94 -18.09 -29.44
C GLY A 118 -9.63 -17.63 -28.80
N VAL A 119 -9.64 -17.36 -27.49
CA VAL A 119 -8.45 -16.94 -26.75
C VAL A 119 -7.64 -18.17 -26.34
N ASP A 120 -6.45 -18.28 -26.93
CA ASP A 120 -5.40 -19.21 -26.51
C ASP A 120 -4.32 -18.43 -25.75
N LEU A 121 -4.03 -18.82 -24.51
CA LEU A 121 -3.06 -18.14 -23.65
C LEU A 121 -2.49 -19.12 -22.63
N ALA A 122 -1.16 -19.18 -22.53
CA ALA A 122 -0.47 -19.84 -21.42
C ALA A 122 0.20 -18.77 -20.57
N LEU A 123 0.06 -18.86 -19.26
CA LEU A 123 0.75 -18.03 -18.28
C LEU A 123 1.77 -18.90 -17.55
N ASP A 124 3.03 -18.47 -17.62
CA ASP A 124 4.15 -19.13 -16.94
C ASP A 124 4.48 -18.44 -15.60
N PRO A 125 5.24 -19.10 -14.71
CA PRO A 125 5.63 -18.52 -13.44
C PRO A 125 6.43 -17.22 -13.61
N ARG A 126 6.11 -16.21 -12.79
CA ARG A 126 6.72 -14.87 -12.80
C ARG A 126 6.40 -14.01 -14.03
N GLU A 127 5.55 -14.48 -14.92
CA GLU A 127 5.05 -13.64 -16.00
C GLU A 127 4.09 -12.57 -15.49
N ARG A 128 4.02 -11.47 -16.26
CA ARG A 128 3.10 -10.36 -16.00
C ARG A 128 2.32 -10.09 -17.27
N LEU A 129 1.02 -10.36 -17.21
CA LEU A 129 0.11 -10.09 -18.32
C LEU A 129 -0.59 -8.74 -18.12
N GLY A 130 -0.36 -7.81 -19.04
CA GLY A 130 -1.11 -6.55 -19.11
C GLY A 130 -2.36 -6.72 -19.99
N VAL A 131 -3.55 -6.56 -19.43
CA VAL A 131 -4.81 -6.57 -20.20
C VAL A 131 -5.26 -5.14 -20.46
N VAL A 132 -5.21 -4.72 -21.73
CA VAL A 132 -5.57 -3.36 -22.16
C VAL A 132 -6.74 -3.37 -23.13
N GLY A 133 -7.50 -2.27 -23.16
CA GLY A 133 -8.67 -2.12 -24.04
C GLY A 133 -9.65 -1.10 -23.51
N PRO A 134 -10.67 -0.68 -24.30
CA PRO A 134 -11.65 0.29 -23.87
C PRO A 134 -12.50 -0.22 -22.70
N ASN A 135 -13.13 0.69 -21.95
CA ASN A 135 -14.09 0.31 -20.91
C ASN A 135 -15.27 -0.42 -21.56
N GLY A 136 -15.72 -1.50 -20.92
CA GLY A 136 -16.77 -2.36 -21.48
C GLY A 136 -16.28 -3.45 -22.44
N ALA A 137 -15.00 -3.50 -22.81
CA ALA A 137 -14.43 -4.55 -23.67
C ALA A 137 -14.35 -5.96 -23.02
N GLY A 138 -14.93 -6.15 -21.82
CA GLY A 138 -14.90 -7.44 -21.13
C GLY A 138 -13.63 -7.75 -20.34
N LYS A 139 -12.72 -6.79 -20.09
CA LYS A 139 -11.49 -7.01 -19.30
C LYS A 139 -11.76 -7.61 -17.91
N THR A 140 -12.69 -7.02 -17.17
CA THR A 140 -13.10 -7.54 -15.85
C THR A 140 -13.70 -8.94 -15.98
N THR A 141 -14.49 -9.18 -17.01
CA THR A 141 -15.06 -10.49 -17.31
C THR A 141 -13.97 -11.51 -17.62
N PHE A 142 -12.95 -11.14 -18.39
CA PHE A 142 -11.79 -11.98 -18.69
C PHE A 142 -11.02 -12.34 -17.42
N LEU A 143 -10.75 -11.37 -16.54
CA LEU A 143 -10.12 -11.64 -15.23
C LEU A 143 -10.98 -12.56 -14.34
N GLN A 144 -12.32 -12.46 -14.40
CA GLN A 144 -13.21 -13.37 -13.67
C GLN A 144 -13.18 -14.80 -14.23
N VAL A 145 -13.06 -14.95 -15.55
CA VAL A 145 -12.87 -16.25 -16.20
C VAL A 145 -11.53 -16.87 -15.82
N LEU A 146 -10.44 -16.09 -15.86
CA LEU A 146 -9.12 -16.52 -15.37
C LEU A 146 -9.14 -16.93 -13.89
N ALA A 147 -9.88 -16.18 -13.06
CA ALA A 147 -10.03 -16.46 -11.64
C ALA A 147 -10.90 -17.69 -11.34
N GLY A 148 -11.50 -18.33 -12.35
CA GLY A 148 -12.47 -19.42 -12.17
C GLY A 148 -13.79 -18.97 -11.51
N ARG A 149 -14.03 -17.66 -11.37
CA ARG A 149 -15.27 -17.11 -10.78
C ARG A 149 -16.42 -17.08 -11.77
N LEU A 150 -16.11 -17.14 -13.07
CA LEU A 150 -17.08 -17.16 -14.15
C LEU A 150 -16.68 -18.25 -15.14
N PRO A 151 -17.57 -19.20 -15.47
CA PRO A 151 -17.25 -20.21 -16.46
C PRO A 151 -17.14 -19.59 -17.87
N PRO A 152 -16.21 -20.09 -18.71
CA PRO A 152 -16.18 -19.70 -20.11
C PRO A 152 -17.44 -20.21 -20.84
N ALA A 153 -17.87 -19.50 -21.87
CA ALA A 153 -18.99 -19.93 -22.72
C ALA A 153 -18.54 -20.98 -23.75
N GLU A 154 -17.27 -20.96 -24.14
CA GLU A 154 -16.61 -21.99 -24.96
C GLU A 154 -15.12 -22.08 -24.59
N GLY A 155 -14.49 -23.20 -24.94
CA GLY A 155 -13.09 -23.49 -24.61
C GLY A 155 -12.91 -23.99 -23.18
N THR A 156 -11.64 -24.05 -22.73
CA THR A 156 -11.27 -24.58 -21.42
C THR A 156 -10.25 -23.68 -20.72
N VAL A 157 -10.40 -23.54 -19.41
CA VAL A 157 -9.44 -22.86 -18.53
C VAL A 157 -8.87 -23.90 -17.57
N THR A 158 -7.57 -24.12 -17.63
CA THR A 158 -6.85 -25.05 -16.77
C THR A 158 -5.97 -24.26 -15.82
N THR A 159 -6.09 -24.52 -14.52
CA THR A 159 -5.31 -23.85 -13.48
C THR A 159 -4.40 -24.88 -12.81
N GLY A 160 -3.12 -24.53 -12.64
CA GLY A 160 -2.14 -25.39 -11.98
C GLY A 160 -2.51 -25.72 -10.53
N SER A 161 -2.16 -26.91 -10.08
CA SER A 161 -2.50 -27.41 -8.73
C SER A 161 -1.88 -26.61 -7.59
N THR A 162 -0.77 -25.92 -7.85
CA THR A 162 -0.07 -25.08 -6.86
C THR A 162 -0.56 -23.63 -6.86
N VAL A 163 -1.53 -23.26 -7.70
CA VAL A 163 -1.97 -21.88 -7.85
C VAL A 163 -2.88 -21.46 -6.70
N GLU A 164 -2.46 -20.44 -5.97
CA GLU A 164 -3.27 -19.70 -5.02
C GLU A 164 -3.55 -18.32 -5.61
N LEU A 165 -4.71 -18.21 -6.25
CA LEU A 165 -5.12 -17.01 -6.98
C LEU A 165 -5.86 -16.02 -6.07
N ALA A 166 -5.49 -14.75 -6.17
CA ALA A 166 -6.27 -13.67 -5.59
C ALA A 166 -6.66 -12.63 -6.65
N LEU A 167 -7.96 -12.35 -6.73
CA LEU A 167 -8.52 -11.30 -7.57
C LEU A 167 -8.78 -10.07 -6.70
N TRP A 168 -8.09 -8.98 -7.02
CA TRP A 168 -8.34 -7.66 -6.47
C TRP A 168 -9.30 -6.93 -7.40
N ASP A 169 -10.57 -6.88 -7.02
CA ASP A 169 -11.58 -6.16 -7.82
C ASP A 169 -11.68 -4.68 -7.43
N GLN A 170 -12.14 -3.86 -8.39
CA GLN A 170 -12.35 -2.43 -8.18
C GLN A 170 -13.53 -2.12 -7.23
N ARG A 171 -14.35 -3.12 -6.89
CA ARG A 171 -15.46 -2.97 -5.95
C ARG A 171 -14.99 -3.09 -4.51
N GLY A 172 -13.80 -3.66 -4.30
CA GLY A 172 -13.19 -3.83 -3.00
C GLY A 172 -13.90 -4.94 -2.21
N ALA A 173 -13.15 -5.63 -1.36
CA ALA A 173 -13.78 -6.43 -0.32
C ALA A 173 -14.70 -5.51 0.51
N ASP A 174 -15.93 -5.95 0.78
CA ASP A 174 -16.81 -5.30 1.74
C ASP A 174 -16.10 -5.35 3.10
N LEU A 175 -15.49 -4.22 3.45
CA LEU A 175 -14.86 -4.05 4.75
C LEU A 175 -15.92 -3.56 5.72
N ASP A 176 -16.12 -4.29 6.80
CA ASP A 176 -16.96 -3.83 7.89
C ASP A 176 -16.35 -2.55 8.48
N PRO A 177 -17.05 -1.40 8.41
CA PRO A 177 -16.51 -0.13 8.87
C PRO A 177 -16.32 -0.07 10.40
N ALA A 178 -16.98 -0.96 11.16
CA ALA A 178 -16.87 -1.01 12.61
C ALA A 178 -15.65 -1.81 13.08
N LEU A 179 -15.13 -2.72 12.24
CA LEU A 179 -13.95 -3.52 12.54
C LEU A 179 -12.70 -2.64 12.62
N ARG A 180 -11.79 -2.98 13.53
CA ARG A 180 -10.48 -2.31 13.60
C ARG A 180 -9.57 -2.87 12.52
N VAL A 181 -8.67 -2.02 12.02
CA VAL A 181 -7.72 -2.38 10.97
C VAL A 181 -6.92 -3.65 11.30
N ARG A 182 -6.39 -3.76 12.52
CA ARG A 182 -5.66 -4.95 12.99
C ARG A 182 -6.48 -6.23 12.96
N ASP A 183 -7.76 -6.12 13.32
CA ASP A 183 -8.64 -7.27 13.52
C ASP A 183 -9.10 -7.79 12.17
N ALA A 184 -9.25 -6.90 11.18
CA ALA A 184 -9.50 -7.30 9.79
C ALA A 184 -8.35 -8.12 9.19
N VAL A 185 -7.09 -7.79 9.52
CA VAL A 185 -5.91 -8.56 9.05
C VAL A 185 -5.82 -9.91 9.75
N ALA A 186 -6.07 -9.96 11.05
CA ALA A 186 -6.08 -11.21 11.82
C ALA A 186 -7.18 -12.18 11.38
N GLY A 187 -8.31 -11.62 10.92
CA GLY A 187 -9.51 -12.38 10.57
C GLY A 187 -10.30 -12.85 11.80
N PRO A 188 -11.42 -13.56 11.59
CA PRO A 188 -12.33 -13.93 12.68
C PRO A 188 -11.82 -15.09 13.55
N THR A 189 -10.79 -15.82 13.12
CA THR A 189 -10.35 -17.08 13.73
C THR A 189 -9.28 -16.91 14.80
N ARG A 190 -8.62 -15.76 14.88
CA ARG A 190 -7.56 -15.48 15.84
C ARG A 190 -7.48 -13.99 16.18
N ARG A 191 -6.74 -13.68 17.25
CA ARG A 191 -6.41 -12.29 17.60
C ARG A 191 -5.21 -11.82 16.79
N ALA A 192 -5.18 -10.51 16.52
CA ALA A 192 -4.04 -9.86 15.89
C ALA A 192 -2.79 -10.02 16.75
N ASP A 193 -1.69 -10.43 16.12
CA ASP A 193 -0.40 -10.63 16.78
C ASP A 193 0.66 -9.65 16.25
N TRP A 194 1.90 -9.83 16.70
CA TRP A 194 3.02 -8.96 16.31
C TRP A 194 3.36 -9.06 14.81
N SER A 195 3.07 -10.19 14.17
CA SER A 195 3.30 -10.37 12.73
C SER A 195 2.30 -9.54 11.92
N ASP A 196 1.04 -9.47 12.35
CA ASP A 196 0.03 -8.61 11.71
C ASP A 196 0.37 -7.13 11.89
N ALA A 197 0.79 -6.74 13.09
CA ALA A 197 1.21 -5.37 13.38
C ALA A 197 2.40 -4.96 12.51
N SER A 198 3.41 -5.83 12.39
CA SER A 198 4.58 -5.60 11.53
C SER A 198 4.22 -5.51 10.05
N LEU A 199 3.26 -6.32 9.61
CA LEU A 199 2.76 -6.29 8.24
C LEU A 199 1.97 -5.00 7.97
N LEU A 200 1.17 -4.54 8.92
CA LEU A 200 0.42 -3.29 8.84
C LEU A 200 1.32 -2.05 8.77
N GLU A 201 2.37 -2.00 9.56
CA GLU A 201 3.39 -0.93 9.50
C GLU A 201 4.02 -0.85 8.11
N ARG A 202 4.32 -1.99 7.48
CA ARG A 202 4.82 -2.01 6.11
C ARG A 202 3.85 -1.37 5.13
N PHE A 203 2.54 -1.44 5.35
CA PHE A 203 1.51 -0.80 4.51
C PHE A 203 1.11 0.61 5.00
N TRP A 204 1.95 1.21 5.86
CA TRP A 204 1.79 2.52 6.49
C TRP A 204 0.52 2.66 7.33
N PHE A 205 0.15 1.58 8.04
CA PHE A 205 -0.77 1.63 9.16
C PHE A 205 0.06 1.64 10.45
N ASP A 206 0.51 2.83 10.85
CA ASP A 206 1.38 3.01 12.02
C ASP A 206 0.54 3.24 13.30
N GLY A 207 1.01 2.73 14.44
CA GLY A 207 0.52 3.07 15.78
C GLY A 207 -1.01 3.05 15.92
N ASP A 208 -1.60 4.25 16.06
CA ASP A 208 -3.04 4.47 16.27
C ASP A 208 -3.90 4.00 15.08
N ALA A 209 -3.38 4.06 13.85
CA ALA A 209 -4.12 3.67 12.65
C ALA A 209 -4.52 2.18 12.68
N GLN A 210 -3.70 1.33 13.30
CA GLN A 210 -4.03 -0.09 13.46
C GLN A 210 -5.18 -0.33 14.46
N TRP A 211 -5.37 0.58 15.41
CA TRP A 211 -6.46 0.52 16.41
C TRP A 211 -7.73 1.23 15.93
N ALA A 212 -7.64 2.06 14.90
CA ALA A 212 -8.78 2.80 14.37
C ALA A 212 -9.80 1.88 13.69
N PRO A 213 -11.10 2.24 13.73
CA PRO A 213 -12.12 1.59 12.91
C PRO A 213 -11.87 1.81 11.42
N ILE A 214 -12.20 0.84 10.58
CA ILE A 214 -12.02 0.94 9.11
C ILE A 214 -12.85 2.09 8.52
N GLY A 215 -13.99 2.42 9.12
CA GLY A 215 -14.85 3.52 8.70
C GLY A 215 -14.15 4.89 8.72
N THR A 216 -13.11 5.07 9.55
CA THR A 216 -12.38 6.35 9.66
C THR A 216 -11.25 6.48 8.64
N LEU A 217 -10.94 5.43 7.87
CA LEU A 217 -9.89 5.45 6.87
C LEU A 217 -10.27 6.29 5.66
N SER A 218 -9.31 7.04 5.13
CA SER A 218 -9.42 7.67 3.81
C SER A 218 -9.57 6.62 2.70
N GLY A 219 -10.05 7.03 1.52
CA GLY A 219 -10.20 6.10 0.39
C GLY A 219 -8.88 5.44 -0.04
N GLY A 220 -7.76 6.17 0.04
CA GLY A 220 -6.43 5.63 -0.24
C GLY A 220 -5.95 4.63 0.81
N GLU A 221 -6.20 4.90 2.09
CA GLU A 221 -5.94 3.94 3.17
C GLU A 221 -6.80 2.70 3.05
N ARG A 222 -8.09 2.85 2.77
CA ARG A 222 -9.00 1.72 2.55
C ARG A 222 -8.54 0.84 1.39
N ARG A 223 -8.08 1.45 0.30
CA ARG A 223 -7.55 0.72 -0.86
C ARG A 223 -6.25 -0.03 -0.53
N ARG A 224 -5.36 0.58 0.26
CA ARG A 224 -4.16 -0.09 0.77
C ARG A 224 -4.50 -1.25 1.70
N LEU A 225 -5.48 -1.09 2.59
CA LEU A 225 -5.95 -2.16 3.46
C LEU A 225 -6.52 -3.33 2.64
N GLN A 226 -7.32 -3.07 1.61
CA GLN A 226 -7.85 -4.11 0.74
C GLN A 226 -6.74 -4.89 0.01
N LEU A 227 -5.73 -4.18 -0.50
CA LEU A 227 -4.56 -4.83 -1.09
C LEU A 227 -3.82 -5.68 -0.06
N LEU A 228 -3.63 -5.14 1.15
CA LEU A 228 -3.00 -5.86 2.25
C LEU A 228 -3.74 -7.15 2.60
N LEU A 229 -5.07 -7.10 2.75
CA LEU A 229 -5.89 -8.27 3.06
C LEU A 229 -5.85 -9.32 1.95
N THR A 230 -5.77 -8.87 0.70
CA THR A 230 -5.57 -9.73 -0.47
C THR A 230 -4.22 -10.46 -0.38
N LEU A 231 -3.15 -9.75 -0.01
CA LEU A 231 -1.80 -10.28 0.09
C LEU A 231 -1.55 -11.10 1.37
N ALA A 232 -2.28 -10.83 2.46
CA ALA A 232 -2.19 -11.58 3.71
C ALA A 232 -2.61 -13.05 3.53
N ARG A 233 -3.42 -13.34 2.51
CA ARG A 233 -3.75 -14.70 2.07
C ARG A 233 -2.59 -15.43 1.37
N ARG A 234 -1.45 -14.76 1.19
CA ARG A 234 -0.23 -15.25 0.50
C ARG A 234 -0.48 -15.84 -0.89
N PRO A 235 -1.29 -15.18 -1.76
CA PRO A 235 -1.50 -15.67 -3.12
C PRO A 235 -0.18 -15.67 -3.89
N ASN A 236 0.05 -16.70 -4.70
CA ASN A 236 1.18 -16.75 -5.62
C ASN A 236 0.82 -16.31 -7.05
N VAL A 237 -0.47 -16.04 -7.32
CA VAL A 237 -0.96 -15.37 -8.53
C VAL A 237 -1.91 -14.22 -8.16
N LEU A 238 -1.61 -13.02 -8.66
CA LEU A 238 -2.41 -11.81 -8.42
C LEU A 238 -3.06 -11.33 -9.72
N LEU A 239 -4.38 -11.19 -9.69
CA LEU A 239 -5.15 -10.51 -10.73
C LEU A 239 -5.58 -9.14 -10.20
N LEU A 240 -5.19 -8.06 -10.90
CA LEU A 240 -5.39 -6.67 -10.50
C LEU A 240 -6.36 -5.91 -11.41
#